data_AF-A0A7C6VAC5-F1
#
_entry.id   AF-A0A7C6VAC5-F1
#
_cell.length_a   1.000
_cell.length_b   1.000
_cell.length_c   1.000
_cell.angle_alpha   90.00
_cell.angle_beta   90.00
_cell.angle_gamma   90.00
#
_symmetry.space_group_name_H-M   'P 1'
#
loop_
_entity.id
_entity.type
_entity.pdbx_description
1 polymer ?
#
loop_
_entity_poly.entity_id
_entity_poly.type
_entity_poly.pdbx_seq_one_letter_code
_entity_poly.pdbx_strand_id
1 'polypeptide(L)' 'MSAFKVGDRVRLVRTLALFNHVLWLGEGAEGAVVYLGRGWATVRFDDGLRHGFFLHYLERVS' A
#
# COMPACT_ATOMS: atom_id res chain seq x y z
N MET A 1 -14.61 8.56 8.45
CA MET A 1 -14.55 7.14 8.03
C MET A 1 -13.31 6.96 7.18
N SER A 2 -12.48 5.92 7.41
CA SER A 2 -11.32 5.66 6.55
C SER A 2 -11.80 5.21 5.16
N ALA A 3 -11.16 5.70 4.10
CA ALA A 3 -11.53 5.36 2.73
C ALA A 3 -11.31 3.88 2.39
N PHE A 4 -10.53 3.14 3.19
CA PHE A 4 -10.15 1.74 2.99
C PHE A 4 -10.61 0.83 4.13
N LYS A 5 -10.68 -0.48 3.85
CA LYS A 5 -10.91 -1.58 4.80
C LYS A 5 -9.97 -2.75 4.51
N VAL A 6 -9.76 -3.62 5.50
CA VAL A 6 -9.06 -4.89 5.32
C VAL A 6 -9.80 -5.74 4.29
N GLY A 7 -9.04 -6.36 3.38
CA GLY A 7 -9.55 -7.11 2.24
C GLY A 7 -9.75 -6.28 0.96
N ASP A 8 -9.67 -4.96 1.02
CA ASP A 8 -9.71 -4.13 -0.19
C ASP A 8 -8.53 -4.48 -1.11
N ARG A 9 -8.83 -4.68 -2.39
CA ARG A 9 -7.83 -4.71 -3.46
C ARG A 9 -7.35 -3.28 -3.70
N VAL A 10 -6.04 -3.08 -3.73
CA VAL A 10 -5.44 -1.76 -3.93
C VAL A 10 -4.29 -1.82 -4.91
N ARG A 11 -4.05 -0.71 -5.59
CA ARG A 11 -2.88 -0.48 -6.43
C ARG A 11 -2.03 0.64 -5.83
N LEU A 12 -0.72 0.49 -5.92
CA LEU A 12 0.24 1.53 -5.56
C LEU A 12 0.27 2.59 -6.68
N VAL A 13 -0.22 3.80 -6.42
CA VAL A 13 -0.33 4.84 -7.48
C VAL A 13 1.03 5.40 -7.87
N ARG A 14 1.84 5.78 -6.87
CA ARG A 14 3.27 6.14 -7.01
C ARG A 14 3.84 6.39 -5.63
N THR A 15 4.83 5.61 -5.22
CA THR A 15 5.54 5.81 -3.95
C THR A 15 6.99 6.16 -4.20
N LEU A 16 7.42 7.22 -3.52
CA LEU A 16 8.82 7.57 -3.26
C LEU A 16 9.03 7.42 -1.76
N ALA A 17 9.68 6.34 -1.33
CA ALA A 17 9.97 6.12 0.09
C ALA A 17 11.47 5.95 0.30
N LEU A 18 12.02 6.68 1.26
CA LEU A 18 13.39 6.47 1.74
C LEU A 18 13.32 5.70 3.06
N PHE A 19 13.84 4.48 3.09
CA PHE A 19 13.92 3.66 4.29
C PHE A 19 15.29 3.01 4.39
N ASN A 20 15.97 3.15 5.53
CA ASN A 20 17.34 2.65 5.75
C ASN A 20 18.32 3.04 4.62
N HIS A 21 18.28 4.30 4.18
CA HIS A 21 19.10 4.82 3.07
C HIS A 21 18.84 4.17 1.70
N VAL A 22 17.78 3.38 1.57
CA VAL A 22 17.33 2.80 0.30
C VAL A 22 16.16 3.59 -0.23
N LEU A 23 16.27 4.03 -1.48
CA LEU A 23 15.18 4.66 -2.21
C LEU A 23 14.30 3.59 -2.85
N TRP A 24 13.05 3.52 -2.42
CA TRP A 24 12.03 2.67 -3.01
C TRP A 24 11.17 3.50 -3.96
N LEU A 25 11.15 3.06 -5.21
CA LEU A 25 10.28 3.56 -6.26
C LEU A 25 9.33 2.44 -6.63
N GLY A 26 8.03 2.67 -6.44
CA GLY A 26 7.01 1.68 -6.77
C GLY A 26 5.77 2.35 -7.35
N GLU A 27 5.29 1.81 -8.46
CA GLU A 27 4.09 2.23 -9.17
C GLU A 27 3.44 0.98 -9.80
N GLY A 28 2.11 0.92 -9.81
CA GLY A 28 1.34 -0.13 -10.48
C GLY A 28 1.23 -1.46 -9.73
N ALA A 29 1.97 -1.66 -8.63
CA ALA A 29 1.90 -2.90 -7.85
C ALA A 29 0.53 -3.07 -7.18
N GLU A 30 -0.09 -4.24 -7.33
CA GLU A 30 -1.41 -4.55 -6.78
C GLU A 30 -1.34 -5.59 -5.66
N GLY A 31 -2.28 -5.48 -4.74
CA GLY A 31 -2.38 -6.38 -3.61
C GLY A 31 -3.66 -6.19 -2.80
N ALA A 32 -3.67 -6.80 -1.62
CA ALA A 32 -4.79 -6.68 -0.69
C ALA A 32 -4.35 -6.01 0.62
N VAL A 33 -5.19 -5.13 1.15
CA VAL A 33 -4.99 -4.57 2.49
C VAL A 33 -5.16 -5.69 3.52
N VAL A 34 -4.12 -5.94 4.32
CA VAL A 34 -4.12 -6.97 5.38
C VAL A 34 -4.11 -6.39 6.79
N TYR A 35 -3.78 -5.10 6.92
CA TYR A 35 -3.89 -4.35 8.17
C TYR A 35 -4.18 -2.88 7.88
N LEU A 36 -4.98 -2.24 8.74
CA LEU A 36 -5.32 -0.84 8.61
C LEU A 36 -4.97 -0.09 9.90
N GLY A 37 -4.06 0.87 9.77
CA GLY A 37 -3.71 1.82 10.83
C GLY A 37 -4.29 3.20 10.55
N ARG A 38 -4.09 4.13 11.50
CA ARG A 38 -4.53 5.52 11.32
C ARG A 38 -3.66 6.21 10.27
N GLY A 39 -4.20 6.37 9.06
CA GLY A 39 -3.52 7.06 7.95
C GLY A 39 -2.57 6.19 7.14
N TRP A 40 -2.48 4.89 7.43
CA TRP A 40 -1.63 3.94 6.72
C TRP A 40 -2.25 2.54 6.66
N ALA A 41 -1.77 1.68 5.77
CA ALA A 41 -2.18 0.29 5.64
C ALA A 41 -0.97 -0.61 5.35
N THR A 42 -1.02 -1.87 5.79
CA THR A 42 -0.15 -2.92 5.26
C THR A 42 -0.84 -3.58 4.07
N VAL A 43 -0.15 -3.62 2.95
CA VAL A 43 -0.59 -4.31 1.74
C VAL A 43 0.24 -5.58 1.59
N ARG A 44 -0.44 -6.70 1.33
CA ARG A 44 0.20 -7.91 0.79
C ARG A 44 0.08 -7.86 -0.72
N PHE A 45 1.19 -7.64 -1.41
CA PHE A 45 1.25 -7.63 -2.86
C PHE A 45 1.18 -9.05 -3.43
N ASP A 46 0.85 -9.15 -4.71
CA ASP A 46 0.70 -10.44 -5.40
C ASP A 46 2.00 -11.25 -5.50
N ASP A 47 3.16 -10.60 -5.38
CA ASP A 47 4.46 -11.25 -5.26
C ASP A 47 4.71 -11.88 -3.87
N GLY A 48 3.76 -11.72 -2.95
CA GLY A 48 3.79 -12.25 -1.58
C GLY A 48 4.43 -11.31 -0.55
N LEU A 49 5.06 -10.21 -0.98
CA LEU A 49 5.67 -9.25 -0.07
C LEU A 49 4.63 -8.44 0.70
N ARG A 50 5.01 -7.98 1.90
CA ARG A 50 4.16 -7.17 2.77
C ARG A 50 4.87 -5.88 3.15
N HIS A 51 4.25 -4.76 2.81
CA HIS A 51 4.81 -3.44 3.11
C HIS A 51 3.73 -2.49 3.62
N GLY A 52 4.15 -1.57 4.50
CA GLY A 52 3.31 -0.51 5.03
C GLY A 52 3.39 0.75 4.16
N PHE A 53 2.25 1.34 3.84
CA PHE A 53 2.16 2.58 3.07
C PHE A 53 1.17 3.55 3.70
N PHE A 54 1.42 4.84 3.56
CA PHE A 54 0.40 5.84 3.81
C PHE A 54 -0.75 5.68 2.80
N LEU A 55 -1.98 5.94 3.24
CA LEU A 55 -3.18 5.68 2.43
C LEU A 55 -3.22 6.51 1.14
N HIS A 56 -2.58 7.68 1.09
CA HIS A 56 -2.53 8.51 -0.12
C HIS A 56 -1.64 7.95 -1.22
N TYR A 57 -0.89 6.88 -0.96
CA TYR A 57 -0.14 6.14 -1.97
C TYR A 57 -0.92 4.95 -2.56
N LEU A 58 -2.14 4.71 -2.07
CA LEU A 58 -2.97 3.58 -2.48
C LEU A 58 -4.22 4.09 -3.20
N GLU A 59 -4.60 3.41 -4.27
CA GLU A 59 -5.92 3.53 -4.89
C GLU A 59 -6.66 2.20 -4.75
N ARG A 60 -7.98 2.23 -4.53
CA ARG A 60 -8.77 1.00 -4.52
C ARG A 60 -8.95 0.51 -5.95
N VAL A 61 -8.67 -0.77 -6.20
CA VAL A 61 -8.99 -1.43 -7.45
C VAL A 61 -10.42 -1.98 -7.31
N SER A 62 -11.28 -1.65 -8.28
CA SER A 62 -12.70 -2.03 -8.31
C SER A 62 -12.93 -3.53 -8.29
#